data_AF-A0A2W0BL21-F1
#
_entry.id   AF-A0A2W0BL21-F1
#
_cell.length_a   1.000
_cell.length_b   1.000
_cell.length_c   1.000
_cell.angle_alpha   90.00
_cell.angle_beta   90.00
_cell.angle_gamma   90.00
#
_symmetry.space_group_name_H-M   'P 1'
#
loop_
_entity.id
_entity.type
_entity.pdbx_description
1 polymer ?
#
loop_
_entity_poly.entity_id
_entity_poly.type
_entity_poly.pdbx_seq_one_letter_code
_entity_poly.pdbx_strand_id
1 'polypeptide(L)'
;MKVTTSIGIVVTCLFLAACEKHAESTAGTTTPEAAAAASPIAGTSPSIAAAPNPVPAGSGAGATTIKWTTGDGTTGNVFVSETGAEEKPFTSGPTGSSDAPWIQIGVNYEFRLYNSDHTKLLAKVTVTRAAQ
;
A
#
# COMPACT_ATOMS: atom_id res chain seq x y z
N MET A 1 13.26 56.28 1.66
CA MET A 1 11.89 55.77 1.43
C MET A 1 11.12 56.01 2.73
N LYS A 2 10.34 57.10 2.89
CA LYS A 2 8.91 57.26 2.52
C LYS A 2 8.07 56.03 2.90
N VAL A 3 6.96 56.05 3.67
CA VAL A 3 6.22 57.01 4.50
C VAL A 3 5.31 56.14 5.41
N THR A 4 5.09 56.58 6.65
CA THR A 4 4.21 56.07 7.73
C THR A 4 2.71 56.11 7.40
N THR A 5 1.89 55.46 8.26
CA THR A 5 0.50 55.85 8.67
C THR A 5 -0.63 55.15 7.89
N SER A 6 -1.81 54.76 8.41
CA SER A 6 -2.42 54.40 9.71
C SER A 6 -3.93 54.17 9.39
N ILE A 7 -4.64 53.50 10.30
CA ILE A 7 -6.07 53.73 10.63
C ILE A 7 -7.16 53.28 9.62
N GLY A 8 -7.75 52.13 9.97
CA GLY A 8 -9.18 51.93 10.28
C GLY A 8 -10.25 52.63 9.45
N ILE A 9 -11.04 51.83 8.73
CA ILE A 9 -12.43 52.13 8.38
C ILE A 9 -13.27 50.87 8.63
N VAL A 10 -14.12 50.94 9.65
CA VAL A 10 -15.34 50.14 9.77
C VAL A 10 -16.40 50.86 8.94
N VAL A 11 -16.83 50.27 7.83
CA VAL A 11 -18.08 50.65 7.16
C VAL A 11 -18.84 49.37 6.82
N THR A 12 -19.83 49.10 7.66
CA THR A 12 -20.96 48.22 7.39
C THR A 12 -21.88 48.92 6.38
N CYS A 13 -22.13 48.29 5.23
CA CYS A 13 -23.30 48.53 4.38
C CYS A 13 -23.74 47.15 3.85
N LEU A 14 -24.80 46.57 4.41
CA LEU A 14 -26.17 46.63 3.90
C LEU A 14 -26.36 45.91 2.55
N PHE A 15 -27.05 44.77 2.68
CA PHE A 15 -27.73 43.95 1.69
C PHE A 15 -28.16 44.66 0.39
N LEU A 16 -27.86 44.02 -0.75
CA LEU A 16 -28.81 43.90 -1.87
C LEU A 16 -28.72 42.48 -2.45
N ALA A 17 -29.87 41.81 -2.40
CA ALA A 17 -30.15 40.53 -3.03
C ALA A 17 -30.24 40.69 -4.56
N ALA A 18 -29.78 39.68 -5.30
CA ALA A 18 -30.47 39.19 -6.49
C ALA A 18 -29.87 37.85 -6.94
N CYS A 19 -30.77 36.90 -7.16
CA CYS A 19 -30.58 35.48 -7.38
C CYS A 19 -29.99 35.17 -8.76
N GLU A 20 -29.02 34.25 -8.88
CA GLU A 20 -28.97 33.41 -10.07
C GLU A 20 -28.36 32.03 -9.78
N LYS A 21 -29.25 31.13 -9.36
CA LYS A 21 -29.27 29.69 -9.65
C LYS A 21 -28.07 28.84 -9.23
N HIS A 22 -28.28 28.10 -8.14
CA HIS A 22 -28.21 26.64 -8.15
C HIS A 22 -29.03 26.06 -6.99
N ALA A 23 -30.28 25.73 -7.30
CA ALA A 23 -31.03 24.66 -6.64
C ALA A 23 -31.00 23.51 -7.68
N GLU A 24 -30.90 22.22 -7.38
CA GLU A 24 -31.27 21.40 -6.24
C GLU A 24 -30.26 20.20 -6.23
N SER A 25 -30.02 19.47 -5.14
CA SER A 25 -30.92 18.39 -4.78
C SER A 25 -30.60 17.83 -3.39
N THR A 26 -31.66 17.77 -2.60
CA THR A 26 -31.77 17.25 -1.24
C THR A 26 -31.60 15.74 -1.18
N ALA A 27 -30.87 15.31 -0.15
CA ALA A 27 -30.92 14.04 0.57
C ALA A 27 -31.66 12.85 -0.08
N GLY A 28 -30.87 11.81 -0.41
CA GLY A 28 -31.31 10.43 -0.46
C GLY A 28 -30.40 9.57 0.42
N THR A 29 -30.91 9.12 1.56
CA THR A 29 -30.36 7.99 2.31
C THR A 29 -30.31 6.76 1.40
N THR A 30 -29.11 6.25 1.15
CA THR A 30 -28.87 4.80 1.11
C THR A 30 -27.58 4.51 1.88
N THR A 31 -27.72 3.72 2.94
CA THR A 31 -26.65 2.91 3.53
C THR A 31 -27.13 1.49 3.26
N PRO A 32 -26.31 0.60 2.64
CA PRO A 32 -25.13 0.10 3.35
C PRO A 32 -23.89 -0.22 2.49
N GLU A 33 -22.77 -0.41 3.21
CA GLU A 33 -21.70 -1.38 2.89
C GLU A 33 -20.62 -1.02 1.85
N ALA A 34 -19.49 -0.47 2.33
CA ALA A 34 -18.12 -0.81 1.88
C ALA A 34 -17.05 0.00 2.65
N ALA A 35 -17.24 0.20 3.96
CA ALA A 35 -16.18 0.66 4.86
C ALA A 35 -16.33 -0.04 6.21
N ALA A 36 -16.76 -1.31 6.17
CA ALA A 36 -16.43 -2.22 7.25
C ALA A 36 -14.91 -2.24 7.31
N ALA A 37 -14.36 -1.52 8.29
CA ALA A 37 -13.07 -1.82 8.86
C ALA A 37 -13.00 -3.34 8.94
N ALA A 38 -12.18 -3.94 8.07
CA ALA A 38 -11.89 -5.35 8.18
C ALA A 38 -11.33 -5.49 9.59
N SER A 39 -12.16 -5.99 10.50
CA SER A 39 -11.67 -6.45 11.78
C SER A 39 -10.51 -7.38 11.47
N PRO A 40 -9.41 -7.32 12.24
CA PRO A 40 -8.35 -8.29 12.06
C PRO A 40 -9.01 -9.67 11.98
N ILE A 41 -8.77 -10.40 10.89
CA ILE A 41 -9.12 -11.82 10.79
C ILE A 41 -8.18 -12.55 11.75
N ALA A 42 -8.34 -12.30 13.05
CA ALA A 42 -7.57 -12.91 14.11
C ALA A 42 -7.88 -14.41 14.06
N GLY A 43 -6.92 -15.19 13.57
CA GLY A 43 -7.08 -16.64 13.49
C GLY A 43 -6.45 -17.33 12.28
N THR A 44 -5.84 -16.61 11.33
CA THR A 44 -5.05 -17.22 10.26
C THR A 44 -3.57 -17.22 10.64
N SER A 45 -2.83 -18.26 10.24
CA SER A 45 -1.37 -18.25 10.39
C SER A 45 -0.74 -17.28 9.39
N PRO A 46 0.29 -16.50 9.76
CA PRO A 46 0.98 -15.65 8.80
C PRO A 46 1.52 -16.47 7.63
N SER A 47 1.43 -15.92 6.42
CA SER A 47 1.93 -16.61 5.22
C SER A 47 2.42 -15.63 4.16
N ILE A 48 3.35 -16.09 3.34
CA ILE A 48 3.83 -15.42 2.14
C ILE A 48 4.06 -16.48 1.05
N ALA A 49 3.60 -16.19 -0.17
CA ALA A 49 3.70 -17.09 -1.31
C ALA A 49 4.04 -16.31 -2.58
N ALA A 50 4.58 -17.01 -3.57
CA ALA A 50 4.96 -16.45 -4.85
C ALA A 50 4.38 -17.30 -5.98
N ALA A 51 3.83 -16.66 -7.01
CA ALA A 51 3.29 -17.35 -8.18
C ALA A 51 3.57 -16.54 -9.47
N PRO A 52 4.21 -17.14 -10.49
CA PRO A 52 4.82 -18.48 -10.48
C PRO A 52 6.08 -18.59 -9.59
N ASN A 53 6.36 -19.79 -9.08
CA ASN A 53 7.61 -20.14 -8.40
C ASN A 53 7.91 -21.66 -8.55
N PRO A 54 8.95 -22.09 -9.28
CA PRO A 54 9.92 -21.25 -10.01
C PRO A 54 9.26 -20.40 -11.10
N VAL A 55 9.83 -19.23 -11.37
CA VAL A 55 9.45 -18.40 -12.51
C VAL A 55 9.85 -19.13 -13.81
N PRO A 56 8.98 -19.18 -14.86
CA PRO A 56 9.32 -19.81 -16.12
C PRO A 56 10.56 -19.21 -16.80
N ALA A 57 11.25 -20.04 -17.57
CA ALA A 57 12.35 -19.62 -18.43
C ALA A 57 11.86 -18.74 -19.59
N GLY A 58 12.74 -17.89 -20.13
CA GLY A 58 12.43 -17.01 -21.26
C GLY A 58 13.48 -15.91 -21.42
N SER A 59 13.35 -15.10 -22.48
CA SER A 59 14.22 -13.94 -22.70
C SER A 59 14.00 -12.86 -21.65
N GLY A 60 15.08 -12.18 -21.23
CA GLY A 60 15.00 -11.06 -20.28
C GLY A 60 14.69 -11.51 -18.84
N ALA A 61 14.24 -10.58 -17.99
CA ALA A 61 13.81 -10.86 -16.62
C ALA A 61 12.49 -11.64 -16.59
N GLY A 62 12.30 -12.46 -15.55
CA GLY A 62 11.02 -13.10 -15.26
C GLY A 62 10.18 -12.31 -14.25
N ALA A 63 8.90 -12.65 -14.15
CA ALA A 63 7.97 -12.04 -13.20
C ALA A 63 7.35 -13.08 -12.26
N THR A 64 7.13 -12.68 -11.01
CA THR A 64 6.30 -13.39 -10.03
C THR A 64 5.41 -12.41 -9.29
N THR A 65 4.29 -12.87 -8.76
CA THR A 65 3.44 -12.11 -7.85
C THR A 65 3.62 -12.66 -6.43
N ILE A 66 3.96 -11.77 -5.50
CA ILE A 66 4.06 -12.08 -4.07
C ILE A 66 2.72 -11.78 -3.41
N LYS A 67 2.16 -12.74 -2.68
CA LYS A 67 0.95 -12.58 -1.86
C LYS A 67 1.28 -12.88 -0.41
N TRP A 68 0.75 -12.08 0.52
CA TRP A 68 1.03 -12.25 1.94
C TRP A 68 -0.16 -11.91 2.83
N THR A 69 -0.12 -12.43 4.06
CA THR A 69 -0.97 -12.03 5.18
C THR A 69 -0.21 -12.19 6.50
N THR A 70 -0.38 -11.26 7.44
CA THR A 70 0.13 -11.38 8.82
C THR A 70 -0.73 -12.31 9.67
N GLY A 71 -1.94 -12.66 9.21
CA GLY A 71 -2.83 -13.62 9.86
C GLY A 71 -3.53 -13.10 11.12
N ASP A 72 -3.06 -11.99 11.70
CA ASP A 72 -3.64 -11.30 12.85
C ASP A 72 -4.18 -9.92 12.50
N GLY A 73 -4.11 -9.51 11.23
CA GLY A 73 -4.58 -8.22 10.73
C GLY A 73 -3.74 -7.01 11.17
N THR A 74 -2.63 -7.21 11.89
CA THR A 74 -1.66 -6.16 12.18
C THR A 74 -0.78 -5.91 10.95
N THR A 75 -0.25 -4.70 10.81
CA THR A 75 0.65 -4.37 9.70
C THR A 75 1.94 -5.18 9.77
N GLY A 76 2.30 -5.85 8.67
CA GLY A 76 3.62 -6.45 8.48
C GLY A 76 4.43 -5.75 7.40
N ASN A 77 5.72 -6.05 7.36
CA ASN A 77 6.64 -5.53 6.33
C ASN A 77 7.21 -6.69 5.52
N VAL A 78 7.19 -6.57 4.20
CA VAL A 78 7.83 -7.53 3.30
C VAL A 78 9.15 -6.92 2.81
N PHE A 79 10.23 -7.66 3.02
CA PHE A 79 11.57 -7.35 2.53
C PHE A 79 12.01 -8.41 1.51
N VAL A 80 12.98 -8.07 0.67
CA VAL A 80 13.59 -9.01 -0.27
C VAL A 80 15.12 -8.95 -0.20
N SER A 81 15.77 -10.10 -0.25
CA SER A 81 17.22 -10.25 -0.34
C SER A 81 17.61 -11.10 -1.55
N GLU A 82 18.71 -10.73 -2.19
CA GLU A 82 19.29 -11.43 -3.35
C GLU A 82 20.49 -12.25 -2.89
N THR A 83 20.43 -13.58 -2.95
CA THR A 83 21.55 -14.49 -2.67
C THR A 83 22.39 -14.08 -1.43
N GLY A 84 21.72 -13.84 -0.30
CA GLY A 84 22.37 -13.49 0.96
C GLY A 84 22.86 -12.04 1.11
N ALA A 85 22.58 -11.17 0.12
CA ALA A 85 22.81 -9.73 0.23
C ALA A 85 21.90 -9.08 1.29
N GLU A 86 22.20 -7.83 1.63
CA GLU A 86 21.34 -7.02 2.49
C GLU A 86 19.90 -6.97 1.95
N GLU A 87 18.93 -7.10 2.86
CA GLU A 87 17.52 -7.05 2.49
C GLU A 87 17.04 -5.62 2.26
N LYS A 88 16.10 -5.46 1.33
CA LYS A 88 15.55 -4.17 0.94
C LYS A 88 14.04 -4.17 1.16
N PRO A 89 13.44 -3.03 1.58
CA PRO A 89 11.98 -2.93 1.66
C PRO A 89 11.34 -3.22 0.30
N PHE A 90 10.29 -4.04 0.29
CA PHE A 90 9.52 -4.36 -0.91
C PHE A 90 8.10 -3.78 -0.83
N THR A 91 7.37 -4.07 0.26
CA THR A 91 6.01 -3.56 0.49
C THR A 91 5.60 -3.75 1.95
N SER A 92 4.44 -3.26 2.37
CA SER A 92 3.91 -3.42 3.71
C SER A 92 2.38 -3.49 3.71
N GLY A 93 1.83 -4.02 4.81
CA GLY A 93 0.39 -4.14 5.01
C GLY A 93 0.03 -5.41 5.78
N PRO A 94 -1.19 -5.49 6.35
CA PRO A 94 -1.66 -6.69 7.05
C PRO A 94 -1.92 -7.86 6.11
N THR A 95 -2.23 -7.57 4.84
CA THR A 95 -2.39 -8.51 3.74
C THR A 95 -2.11 -7.78 2.43
N GLY A 96 -1.73 -8.50 1.38
CA GLY A 96 -1.55 -7.85 0.08
C GLY A 96 -1.05 -8.76 -1.04
N SER A 97 -0.87 -8.13 -2.20
CA SER A 97 -0.35 -8.70 -3.44
C SER A 97 0.52 -7.67 -4.14
N SER A 98 1.72 -8.05 -4.59
CA SER A 98 2.64 -7.14 -5.29
C SER A 98 3.52 -7.91 -6.29
N ASP A 99 3.72 -7.34 -7.48
CA ASP A 99 4.51 -7.96 -8.55
C ASP A 99 6.00 -7.66 -8.43
N ALA A 100 6.82 -8.65 -8.76
CA ALA A 100 8.26 -8.56 -8.88
C ALA A 100 8.68 -8.95 -10.32
N PRO A 101 8.69 -7.98 -11.28
CA PRO A 101 8.97 -8.25 -12.69
C PRO A 101 10.48 -8.34 -13.04
N TRP A 102 11.34 -8.56 -12.05
CA TRP A 102 12.79 -8.40 -12.15
C TRP A 102 13.58 -9.66 -11.77
N ILE A 103 12.93 -10.84 -11.74
CA ILE A 103 13.55 -12.09 -11.31
C ILE A 103 14.55 -12.60 -12.36
N GLN A 104 15.84 -12.62 -12.01
CA GLN A 104 16.92 -13.11 -12.87
C GLN A 104 17.16 -14.63 -12.73
N ILE A 105 17.72 -15.25 -13.76
CA ILE A 105 18.21 -16.65 -13.71
C ILE A 105 19.45 -16.70 -12.81
N GLY A 106 19.58 -17.77 -12.01
CA GLY A 106 20.74 -17.99 -11.15
C GLY A 106 20.81 -17.13 -9.89
N VAL A 107 19.81 -16.27 -9.65
CA VAL A 107 19.68 -15.48 -8.41
C VAL A 107 18.55 -16.07 -7.56
N ASN A 108 18.81 -16.24 -6.26
CA ASN A 108 17.79 -16.66 -5.30
C ASN A 108 17.25 -15.42 -4.59
N TYR A 109 15.97 -15.12 -4.78
CA TYR A 109 15.31 -14.00 -4.12
C TYR A 109 14.53 -14.50 -2.92
N GLU A 110 14.92 -14.11 -1.70
CA GLU A 110 14.19 -14.46 -0.48
C GLU A 110 13.29 -13.30 -0.06
N PHE A 111 11.98 -13.48 -0.19
CA PHE A 111 10.98 -12.56 0.33
C PHE A 111 10.63 -12.97 1.76
N ARG A 112 10.75 -12.02 2.69
CA ARG A 112 10.57 -12.22 4.13
C ARG A 112 9.49 -11.28 4.63
N LEU A 113 8.44 -11.85 5.23
CA LEU A 113 7.39 -11.12 5.93
C LEU A 113 7.76 -11.02 7.41
N TYR A 114 7.84 -9.81 7.93
CA TYR A 114 8.07 -9.51 9.33
C TYR A 114 6.86 -8.80 9.95
N ASN A 115 6.84 -8.73 11.29
CA ASN A 115 5.96 -7.82 12.01
C ASN A 115 6.28 -6.33 11.72
N SER A 116 5.42 -5.43 12.21
CA SER A 116 5.50 -3.98 11.99
C SER A 116 6.87 -3.38 12.34
N ASP A 117 7.51 -3.89 13.39
CA ASP A 117 8.75 -3.32 13.93
C ASP A 117 10.00 -4.02 13.38
N HIS A 118 9.81 -4.94 12.42
CA HIS A 118 10.89 -5.71 11.78
C HIS A 118 11.77 -6.50 12.77
N THR A 119 11.19 -7.00 13.87
CA THR A 119 11.88 -7.75 14.93
C THR A 119 11.61 -9.25 14.91
N LYS A 120 10.52 -9.66 14.24
CA LYS A 120 10.08 -11.06 14.18
C LYS A 120 9.76 -11.46 12.75
N LEU A 121 10.47 -12.48 12.25
CA LEU A 121 10.13 -13.13 10.99
C LEU A 121 8.85 -13.94 11.15
N LEU A 122 7.84 -13.63 10.35
CA LEU A 122 6.53 -14.29 10.37
C LEU A 122 6.47 -15.42 9.34
N ALA A 123 6.94 -15.17 8.12
CA ALA A 123 6.98 -16.15 7.04
C ALA A 123 8.03 -15.76 5.99
N LYS A 124 8.46 -16.71 5.16
CA LYS A 124 9.36 -16.43 4.03
C LYS A 124 9.10 -17.34 2.84
N VAL A 125 9.46 -16.88 1.64
CA VAL A 125 9.45 -17.67 0.40
C VAL A 125 10.70 -17.35 -0.41
N THR A 126 11.36 -18.40 -0.93
CA THR A 126 12.46 -18.25 -1.88
C THR A 126 11.92 -18.40 -3.29
N VAL A 127 12.12 -17.39 -4.12
CA VAL A 127 11.78 -17.36 -5.54
C VAL A 127 13.02 -17.66 -6.35
N THR A 128 12.90 -18.67 -7.21
CA THR A 128 13.92 -19.00 -8.21
C THR A 128 13.33 -18.85 -9.61
N ARG A 129 14.20 -18.89 -10.61
CA ARG A 129 13.80 -18.92 -12.01
C ARG A 129 14.44 -20.10 -12.72
N ALA A 130 13.63 -20.81 -13.51
CA ALA A 130 14.09 -21.94 -14.29
C ALA A 130 15.17 -21.49 -15.29
N ALA A 131 16.20 -22.32 -15.44
CA ALA A 131 17.18 -22.16 -16.52
C ALA A 131 16.50 -22.39 -17.88
N GLN A 132 17.08 -21.79 -18.93
CA GLN A 132 16.68 -22.05 -20.32
C GLN A 132 17.17 -23.41 -20.79
#